data_AF-A0A3M1WTW7-F1
#
_entry.id   AF-A0A3M1WTW7-F1
#
_cell.length_a   1.000
_cell.length_b   1.000
_cell.length_c   1.000
_cell.angle_alpha   90.00
_cell.angle_beta   90.00
_cell.angle_gamma   90.00
#
_symmetry.space_group_name_H-M   'P 1'
#
loop_
_entity.id
_entity.type
_entity.pdbx_description
1 polymer ?
#
loop_
_entity_poly.entity_id
_entity_poly.type
_entity_poly.pdbx_seq_one_letter_code
_entity_poly.pdbx_strand_id
1 'polypeptide(L)'
;MPGWHQATKQFQEQHKLQMVGIIEEQHPDRARLFMQWKQMSWPVMVDSLNLLEVPYVPITLAIDEHGIIRKIQPPLAWVERRGEMVTVDVMSGAYG
;
A
#
# COMPACT_ATOMS: atom_id res chain seq x y z
N MET A 1 -5.14 7.55 -2.21
CA MET A 1 -3.83 7.44 -2.88
C MET A 1 -3.46 8.70 -3.69
N PRO A 2 -2.88 9.75 -3.08
CA PRO A 2 -2.04 10.67 -3.86
C PRO A 2 -0.56 10.64 -3.46
N GLY A 3 -0.23 10.44 -2.17
CA GLY A 3 1.13 10.65 -1.67
C GLY A 3 2.11 9.50 -1.91
N TRP A 4 1.79 8.30 -1.42
CA TRP A 4 2.76 7.19 -1.34
C TRP A 4 3.19 6.63 -2.69
N HIS A 5 2.27 6.44 -3.63
CA HIS A 5 2.61 5.93 -4.97
C HIS A 5 3.68 6.79 -5.66
N GLN A 6 3.50 8.12 -5.65
CA GLN A 6 4.47 9.04 -6.25
C GLN A 6 5.75 9.13 -5.40
N ALA A 7 5.61 9.28 -4.08
CA ALA A 7 6.74 9.47 -3.18
C ALA A 7 7.68 8.27 -3.09
N THR A 8 7.18 7.06 -3.39
CA THR A 8 7.98 5.83 -3.29
C THR A 8 8.48 5.28 -4.61
N LYS A 9 8.12 5.88 -5.74
CA LYS A 9 8.41 5.36 -7.07
C LYS A 9 9.90 5.08 -7.28
N GLN A 10 10.77 6.00 -6.86
CA GLN A 10 12.22 5.84 -6.98
C GLN A 10 12.77 4.67 -6.14
N PHE A 11 12.20 4.41 -4.95
CA PHE A 11 12.63 3.29 -4.11
C PHE A 11 12.19 1.94 -4.68
N GLN A 12 11.01 1.91 -5.33
CA GLN A 12 10.53 0.74 -6.04
C GLN A 12 11.41 0.41 -7.24
N GLU A 13 11.76 1.41 -8.05
CA GLU A 13 12.68 1.25 -9.20
C GLU A 13 14.09 0.80 -8.79
N GLN A 14 14.52 1.15 -7.58
CA GLN A 14 15.79 0.70 -6.99
C GLN A 14 15.71 -0.66 -6.30
N HIS A 15 14.55 -1.34 -6.33
CA HIS A 15 14.29 -2.58 -5.60
C HIS A 15 14.49 -2.48 -4.07
N LYS A 16 14.52 -1.27 -3.51
CA LYS A 16 14.64 -1.04 -2.06
C LYS A 16 13.31 -1.11 -1.34
N LEU A 17 12.21 -0.98 -2.08
CA LEU A 17 10.87 -0.99 -1.51
C LEU A 17 9.93 -1.73 -2.43
N GLN A 18 9.25 -2.73 -1.89
CA GLN A 18 8.11 -3.34 -2.55
C GLN A 18 6.83 -2.79 -1.95
N MET A 19 5.91 -2.36 -2.80
CA MET A 19 4.61 -1.89 -2.37
C MET A 19 3.57 -2.97 -2.63
N VAL A 20 2.67 -3.20 -1.68
CA VAL A 20 1.48 -4.05 -1.83
C VAL A 20 0.26 -3.27 -1.32
N GLY A 21 -0.83 -3.25 -2.07
CA GLY A 21 -2.08 -2.64 -1.62
C GLY A 21 -3.05 -3.69 -1.10
N ILE A 22 -3.82 -3.34 -0.08
CA ILE A 22 -5.06 -4.04 0.26
C ILE A 22 -6.19 -3.02 0.21
N ILE A 23 -7.31 -3.38 -0.39
CA ILE A 23 -8.48 -2.51 -0.47
C ILE A 23 -9.65 -3.13 0.25
N GLU A 24 -10.34 -2.32 1.04
CA GLU A 24 -11.67 -2.61 1.57
C GLU A 24 -12.71 -2.10 0.56
N GLU A 25 -12.90 -2.87 -0.50
CA GLU A 25 -13.82 -2.55 -1.59
C GLU A 25 -14.66 -3.77 -1.94
N GLN A 26 -15.97 -3.57 -2.07
CA GLN A 26 -16.91 -4.62 -2.44
C GLN A 26 -16.88 -4.93 -3.94
N HIS A 27 -16.42 -3.97 -4.76
CA HIS A 27 -16.39 -4.06 -6.21
C HIS A 27 -14.96 -4.04 -6.75
N PRO A 28 -14.30 -5.20 -6.94
CA PRO A 28 -12.89 -5.28 -7.36
C PRO A 28 -12.61 -4.58 -8.70
N ASP A 29 -13.59 -4.50 -9.60
CA ASP A 29 -13.45 -3.79 -10.87
C ASP A 29 -13.21 -2.28 -10.70
N ARG A 30 -13.80 -1.64 -9.68
CA ARG A 30 -13.56 -0.21 -9.42
C ARG A 30 -12.11 0.04 -9.05
N ALA A 31 -11.54 -0.84 -8.25
CA ALA A 31 -10.15 -0.76 -7.86
C ALA A 31 -9.20 -0.97 -9.01
N ARG A 32 -9.49 -1.96 -9.86
CA ARG A 32 -8.73 -2.20 -11.09
C ARG A 32 -8.75 -0.96 -12.01
N LEU A 33 -9.91 -0.34 -12.22
CA LEU A 33 -10.03 0.89 -13.00
C LEU A 33 -9.24 2.06 -12.36
N PHE A 34 -9.31 2.21 -11.04
CA PHE A 34 -8.55 3.22 -10.31
C PHE A 34 -7.03 3.02 -10.47
N MET A 35 -6.54 1.77 -10.34
CA MET A 35 -5.13 1.45 -10.55
C MET A 35 -4.68 1.76 -11.99
N GLN A 36 -5.49 1.43 -12.99
CA GLN A 36 -5.22 1.76 -14.38
C GLN A 36 -5.13 3.28 -14.59
N TRP A 37 -6.09 4.02 -14.06
CA TRP A 37 -6.09 5.49 -14.15
C TRP A 37 -4.86 6.12 -13.48
N LYS A 38 -4.46 5.60 -12.32
CA LYS A 38 -3.27 6.08 -11.58
C LYS A 38 -1.96 5.47 -12.06
N GLN A 39 -1.97 4.63 -13.09
CA GLN A 39 -0.80 3.93 -13.63
C GLN A 39 0.00 3.21 -12.54
N MET A 40 -0.73 2.58 -11.63
CA MET A 40 -0.20 1.87 -10.49
C MET A 40 0.16 0.43 -10.88
N SER A 41 1.41 0.03 -10.65
CA SER A 41 1.94 -1.29 -11.05
C SER A 41 2.09 -2.29 -9.90
N TRP A 42 2.02 -1.84 -8.65
CA TRP A 42 2.03 -2.72 -7.49
C TRP A 42 0.85 -3.69 -7.44
N PRO A 43 1.05 -4.91 -6.88
CA PRO A 43 -0.04 -5.84 -6.63
C PRO A 43 -1.03 -5.27 -5.61
N VAL A 44 -2.33 -5.53 -5.83
CA VAL A 44 -3.41 -5.16 -4.92
C VAL A 44 -4.27 -6.39 -4.62
N MET A 45 -4.52 -6.62 -3.34
CA MET A 45 -5.48 -7.60 -2.84
C MET A 45 -6.78 -6.91 -2.43
N VAL A 46 -7.90 -7.62 -2.52
CA VAL A 46 -9.22 -7.10 -2.19
C VAL A 46 -9.75 -7.80 -0.95
N ASP A 47 -10.01 -7.03 0.10
CA ASP A 47 -10.71 -7.43 1.31
C ASP A 47 -12.16 -6.93 1.26
N SER A 48 -13.00 -7.60 0.49
CA SER A 48 -14.40 -7.20 0.32
C SER A 48 -15.27 -7.42 1.56
N LEU A 49 -14.76 -8.16 2.55
CA LEU A 49 -15.49 -8.55 3.75
C LEU A 49 -14.97 -7.86 5.03
N ASN A 50 -13.96 -6.99 4.90
CA ASN A 50 -13.28 -6.34 6.02
C ASN A 50 -12.77 -7.37 7.06
N LEU A 51 -12.17 -8.46 6.59
CA LEU A 51 -11.62 -9.53 7.45
C LEU A 51 -10.33 -9.12 8.16
N LEU A 52 -9.64 -8.09 7.64
CA LEU A 52 -8.45 -7.55 8.30
C LEU A 52 -8.79 -6.69 9.52
N GLU A 53 -10.04 -6.26 9.65
CA GLU A 53 -10.56 -5.47 10.77
C GLU A 53 -9.64 -4.30 11.14
N VAL A 54 -9.06 -3.63 10.15
CA VAL A 54 -8.16 -2.51 10.45
C VAL A 54 -8.97 -1.35 11.04
N PRO A 55 -8.43 -0.62 12.04
CA PRO A 55 -9.21 0.33 12.81
C PRO A 55 -9.60 1.60 12.03
N TYR A 56 -8.89 1.89 10.94
CA TYR A 56 -9.17 3.01 10.05
C TYR A 56 -8.41 2.83 8.73
N VAL A 57 -8.88 3.53 7.71
CA VAL A 57 -8.29 3.58 6.38
C VAL A 57 -8.17 5.04 5.91
N PRO A 58 -7.06 5.45 5.25
CA PRO A 58 -5.92 4.61 4.88
C PRO A 58 -4.98 4.32 6.07
N ILE A 59 -4.40 3.12 6.09
CA ILE A 59 -3.34 2.71 7.02
C ILE A 59 -2.17 2.08 6.27
N THR A 60 -0.99 2.67 6.45
CA THR A 60 0.25 2.22 5.83
C THR A 60 1.09 1.46 6.86
N LEU A 61 1.51 0.25 6.53
CA LEU A 61 2.28 -0.65 7.38
C LEU A 61 3.62 -0.97 6.72
N ALA A 62 4.70 -0.79 7.46
CA ALA A 62 6.02 -1.24 7.08
C ALA A 62 6.25 -2.66 7.60
N ILE A 63 6.54 -3.59 6.69
CA ILE A 63 6.71 -5.01 6.94
C ILE A 63 8.10 -5.45 6.46
N ASP A 64 8.81 -6.21 7.29
CA ASP A 64 10.11 -6.76 6.90
C ASP A 64 9.99 -8.10 6.14
N GLU A 65 11.13 -8.68 5.77
CA GLU A 65 11.24 -9.95 5.07
C GLU A 65 10.65 -11.16 5.83
N HIS A 66 10.39 -11.01 7.13
CA HIS A 66 9.79 -12.03 7.98
C HIS A 66 8.28 -11.86 8.17
N GLY A 67 7.67 -10.87 7.51
CA GLY A 67 6.24 -10.58 7.65
C GLY A 67 5.90 -9.83 8.95
N ILE A 68 6.88 -9.24 9.64
CA ILE A 68 6.67 -8.53 10.91
C ILE A 68 6.42 -7.06 10.65
N ILE A 69 5.34 -6.51 11.20
CA ILE A 69 5.07 -5.07 11.19
C ILE A 69 6.14 -4.36 12.03
N ARG A 70 7.02 -3.60 11.37
CA ARG A 70 8.07 -2.80 12.01
C ARG A 70 7.60 -1.38 12.33
N LYS A 71 6.62 -0.87 11.58
CA LYS A 71 6.05 0.45 11.84
C LYS A 71 4.66 0.61 11.24
N ILE A 72 3.78 1.29 11.98
CA ILE A 72 2.49 1.79 11.51
C ILE A 72 2.67 3.27 11.11
N GLN A 73 2.11 3.68 9.98
CA GLN A 73 2.24 5.00 9.37
C GLN A 73 3.69 5.52 9.37
N PRO A 74 4.64 4.79 8.73
CA PRO A 74 6.01 5.24 8.67
C PRO A 74 6.11 6.59 7.93
N PRO A 75 6.87 7.59 8.41
CA PRO A 75 7.16 8.75 7.58
C PRO A 75 8.10 8.35 6.43
N LEU A 76 8.08 9.06 5.29
CA LEU A 76 8.95 8.76 4.14
C LEU A 76 10.44 8.67 4.51
N ALA A 77 10.92 9.61 5.34
CA ALA A 77 12.30 9.62 5.83
C ALA A 77 12.67 8.37 6.67
N TRP A 78 11.69 7.59 7.15
CA TRP A 78 11.95 6.32 7.82
C TRP A 78 12.23 5.19 6.82
N VAL A 79 11.61 5.22 5.63
CA VAL A 79 11.88 4.28 4.53
C VAL A 79 13.30 4.47 3.99
N GLU A 80 13.75 5.73 3.84
CA GLU A 80 15.10 6.07 3.36
C GLU A 80 16.24 5.46 4.20
N ARG A 81 16.01 5.25 5.49
CA ARG A 81 17.04 4.80 6.44
C ARG A 81 17.13 3.28 6.56
N ARG A 82 16.18 2.54 6.01
CA ARG A 82 16.17 1.07 6.03
C ARG A 82 16.34 0.54 4.61
N GLY A 83 16.93 -0.65 4.50
CA GLY A 83 17.14 -1.34 3.22
C GLY A 83 15.83 -1.87 2.64
N GLU A 84 15.88 -3.08 2.08
CA GLU A 84 14.73 -3.73 1.45
C GLU A 84 13.58 -3.92 2.45
N MET A 85 12.37 -3.52 2.06
CA MET A 85 11.19 -3.60 2.90
C MET A 85 9.92 -3.73 2.04
N VAL A 86 8.89 -4.33 2.61
CA VAL A 86 7.54 -4.37 2.01
C VAL A 86 6.66 -3.36 2.73
N THR A 87 6.04 -2.44 2.01
CA THR A 87 5.00 -1.58 2.58
C THR A 87 3.63 -2.06 2.11
N VAL A 88 2.76 -2.36 3.07
CA VAL A 88 1.34 -2.65 2.84
C VAL A 88 0.52 -1.40 3.08
N ASP A 89 -0.29 -0.98 2.13
CA ASP A 89 -1.23 0.12 2.32
C ASP A 89 -2.66 -0.41 2.24
N VAL A 90 -3.39 -0.35 3.36
CA VAL A 90 -4.80 -0.74 3.44
C VAL A 90 -5.66 0.50 3.23
N MET A 91 -6.64 0.41 2.34
CA MET A 91 -7.41 1.56 1.85
C MET A 91 -8.90 1.27 1.84
N SER A 92 -9.73 2.31 1.96
CA SER A 92 -11.14 2.20 1.58
C SER A 92 -11.30 2.27 0.07
N GLY A 93 -12.36 1.66 -0.45
CA GLY A 93 -12.76 1.73 -1.85
C GLY A 93 -12.66 3.14 -2.46
N ALA A 94 -12.36 3.21 -3.75
CA ALA A 94 -12.07 4.45 -4.46
C ALA A 94 -13.31 5.36 -4.57
N TYR A 95 -13.66 6.07 -3.50
CA TYR A 95 -14.55 7.23 -3.55
C TYR A 95 -13.72 8.41 -4.07
N GLY A 96 -14.12 8.90 -5.24
CA GLY A 96 -13.59 10.12 -5.85
C GLY A 96 -13.97 11.35 -5.07
#